data_AF-A0A5C8MDF9-F1
#
_entry.id   AF-A0A5C8MDF9-F1
#
_cell.length_a   1.000
_cell.length_b   1.000
_cell.length_c   1.000
_cell.angle_alpha   90.00
_cell.angle_beta   90.00
_cell.angle_gamma   90.00
#
_symmetry.space_group_name_H-M   'P 1'
#
loop_
_entity.id
_entity.type
_entity.pdbx_description
1 polymer ?
#
loop_
_entity_poly.entity_id
_entity_poly.type
_entity_poly.pdbx_seq_one_letter_code
_entity_poly.pdbx_strand_id
1 'polypeptide(L)'
;MDIPKEKNVSSWRQHGFVVYPKAVTNFYVLRYLQWLIRGGTNAAYSTHHQSLWDIRMYEPVYNAFSEVLGDQALMVSLDPKETNRIQGRVCLQTEITIHKSNRPQRINMCDLIIFDAERCHLDLDLDFGSFWLPLTMIPANEFDDVTIQERVQYWHAKPFRTYLSSLGCKLLGLEAWEPSLP
;
A
#
# COMPACT_ATOMS: atom_id res chain seq x y z
N MET A 1 6.34 -21.90 8.44
CA MET A 1 5.38 -20.96 7.84
C MET A 1 4.44 -20.54 8.94
N ASP A 2 4.57 -19.31 9.41
CA ASP A 2 3.74 -18.78 10.50
C ASP A 2 2.32 -18.54 9.97
N ILE A 3 1.38 -19.23 10.61
CA ILE A 3 -0.07 -19.10 10.43
C ILE A 3 -0.46 -17.62 10.67
N PRO A 4 -1.40 -17.01 9.92
CA PRO A 4 -1.89 -15.69 10.23
C PRO A 4 -2.41 -15.67 11.67
N LYS A 5 -1.85 -14.80 12.51
CA LYS A 5 -2.25 -14.73 13.92
C LYS A 5 -3.69 -14.23 13.97
N GLU A 6 -4.63 -15.06 14.42
CA GLU A 6 -6.08 -14.78 14.64
C GLU A 6 -6.41 -13.36 15.14
N LYS A 7 -5.45 -12.75 15.87
CA LYS A 7 -5.46 -11.35 16.31
C LYS A 7 -5.77 -10.33 15.20
N ASN A 8 -5.23 -10.50 13.99
CA ASN A 8 -5.38 -9.53 12.90
C ASN A 8 -6.82 -9.45 12.40
N VAL A 9 -7.45 -10.61 12.17
CA VAL A 9 -8.85 -10.73 11.75
C VAL A 9 -9.81 -10.22 12.84
N SER A 10 -9.50 -10.47 14.12
CA SER A 10 -10.32 -9.93 15.23
C SER A 10 -10.27 -8.40 15.34
N SER A 11 -9.08 -7.81 15.15
CA SER A 11 -8.92 -6.34 15.17
C SER A 11 -9.66 -5.69 14.01
N TRP A 12 -9.55 -6.27 12.81
CA TRP A 12 -10.26 -5.84 11.62
C TRP A 12 -11.77 -5.78 11.83
N ARG A 13 -12.36 -6.88 12.31
CA ARG A 13 -13.80 -6.98 12.54
C ARG A 13 -14.31 -5.99 13.58
N GLN A 14 -13.55 -5.77 14.66
CA GLN A 14 -13.94 -4.91 15.78
C GLN A 14 -13.74 -3.41 15.51
N HIS A 15 -12.63 -3.01 14.89
CA HIS A 15 -12.22 -1.60 14.84
C HIS A 15 -12.24 -1.00 13.43
N GLY A 16 -12.41 -1.84 12.39
CA GLY A 16 -12.31 -1.42 10.99
C GLY A 16 -10.89 -1.11 10.54
N PHE A 17 -9.88 -1.55 11.28
CA PHE A 17 -8.48 -1.48 10.87
C PHE A 17 -7.63 -2.59 11.51
N VAL A 18 -6.48 -2.85 10.90
CA VAL A 18 -5.46 -3.78 11.35
C VAL A 18 -4.08 -3.15 11.15
N VAL A 19 -3.14 -3.49 12.03
CA VAL A 19 -1.77 -3.01 11.98
C VAL A 19 -0.85 -4.20 11.82
N TYR A 20 0.02 -4.12 10.84
CA TYR A 20 1.09 -5.07 10.55
C TYR A 20 2.42 -4.45 10.98
N PRO A 21 2.95 -4.82 12.15
CA PRO A 21 4.15 -4.20 12.68
C PRO A 21 5.37 -4.54 11.82
N LYS A 22 6.20 -3.54 11.50
CA LYS A 22 7.41 -3.69 10.67
C LYS A 22 7.15 -4.42 9.34
N ALA A 23 5.98 -4.17 8.74
CA ALA A 23 5.62 -4.72 7.44
C ALA A 23 6.57 -4.25 6.32
N VAL A 24 7.25 -3.12 6.53
CA VAL A 24 8.30 -2.63 5.63
C VAL A 24 9.64 -2.68 6.36
N THR A 25 10.75 -2.86 5.62
CA THR A 25 12.07 -2.71 6.23
C THR A 25 12.40 -1.23 6.41
N ASN A 26 13.17 -0.93 7.45
CA ASN A 26 13.70 0.42 7.67
C ASN A 26 14.50 0.93 6.47
N PHE A 27 15.25 0.04 5.80
CA PHE A 27 16.00 0.38 4.58
C PHE A 27 15.10 0.96 3.48
N TYR A 28 13.96 0.33 3.16
CA TYR A 28 13.07 0.82 2.11
C TYR A 28 12.38 2.12 2.50
N VAL A 29 11.96 2.27 3.77
CA VAL A 29 11.37 3.52 4.28
C VAL A 29 12.37 4.67 4.20
N LEU A 30 13.62 4.47 4.64
CA LEU A 30 14.66 5.51 4.58
C LEU A 30 15.04 5.87 3.14
N ARG A 31 15.09 4.89 2.23
CA ARG A 31 15.33 5.14 0.79
C ARG A 31 14.21 5.98 0.18
N TYR A 32 12.97 5.72 0.57
CA TYR A 32 11.80 6.52 0.16
C TYR A 32 11.85 7.94 0.73
N LEU A 33 12.11 8.10 2.03
CA LEU A 33 12.25 9.41 2.68
C LEU A 33 13.39 10.24 2.07
N GLN A 34 14.55 9.63 1.82
CA GLN A 34 15.66 10.31 1.17
C GLN A 34 15.28 10.83 -0.22
N TRP A 35 14.50 10.05 -0.98
CA TRP A 35 13.98 10.47 -2.27
C TRP A 35 13.01 11.65 -2.15
N LEU A 36 12.06 11.61 -1.20
CA LEU A 36 11.15 12.74 -0.95
C LEU A 36 11.91 14.02 -0.57
N ILE A 37 12.87 13.93 0.34
CA ILE A 37 13.68 15.07 0.81
C ILE A 37 14.44 15.70 -0.35
N ARG A 38 14.99 14.89 -1.27
CA ARG A 38 15.76 15.39 -2.43
C ARG A 38 14.89 15.91 -3.56
N GLY A 39 13.73 15.30 -3.79
CA GLY A 39 12.86 15.62 -4.92
C GLY A 39 11.78 16.67 -4.64
N GLY A 40 11.55 17.03 -3.37
CA GLY A 40 10.54 18.01 -2.97
C GLY A 40 9.13 17.60 -3.39
N THR A 41 8.25 18.59 -3.63
CA THR A 41 6.84 18.36 -4.01
C THR A 41 6.69 17.53 -5.30
N ASN A 42 7.63 17.63 -6.23
CA ASN A 42 7.60 16.87 -7.49
C ASN A 42 7.78 15.36 -7.29
N ALA A 43 8.46 14.93 -6.22
CA ALA A 43 8.58 13.52 -5.89
C ALA A 43 7.23 12.92 -5.47
N ALA A 44 6.43 13.65 -4.69
CA ALA A 44 5.14 13.18 -4.18
C ALA A 44 4.13 12.83 -5.30
N TYR A 45 4.25 13.47 -6.47
CA TYR A 45 3.39 13.19 -7.63
C TYR A 45 3.92 12.06 -8.53
N SER A 46 5.14 11.56 -8.29
CA SER A 46 5.73 10.50 -9.11
C SER A 46 5.37 9.11 -8.56
N THR A 47 4.37 8.51 -9.18
CA THR A 47 3.87 7.17 -8.82
C THR A 47 4.78 6.01 -9.24
N HIS A 48 5.91 6.27 -9.92
CA HIS A 48 6.77 5.21 -10.46
C HIS A 48 8.24 5.30 -10.07
N HIS A 49 8.59 5.91 -8.94
CA HIS A 49 9.97 5.91 -8.45
C HIS A 49 10.38 4.56 -7.80
N GLN A 50 11.68 4.23 -7.84
CA GLN A 50 12.15 2.87 -7.47
C GLN A 50 11.88 2.58 -6.00
N SER A 51 12.13 3.56 -5.12
CA SER A 51 11.88 3.40 -3.69
C SER A 51 10.41 3.10 -3.36
N LEU A 52 9.48 3.60 -4.16
CA LEU A 52 8.06 3.33 -3.99
C LEU A 52 7.70 1.93 -4.49
N TRP A 53 8.22 1.52 -5.64
CA TRP A 53 8.02 0.18 -6.17
C TRP A 53 8.66 -0.91 -5.30
N ASP A 54 9.84 -0.66 -4.73
CA ASP A 54 10.47 -1.56 -3.76
C ASP A 54 9.56 -1.88 -2.57
N ILE A 55 8.81 -0.88 -2.07
CA ILE A 55 7.85 -1.06 -0.98
C ILE A 55 6.60 -1.80 -1.48
N ARG A 56 6.06 -1.41 -2.64
CA ARG A 56 4.85 -2.02 -3.24
C ARG A 56 5.02 -3.50 -3.54
N MET A 57 6.19 -3.89 -4.05
CA MET A 57 6.51 -5.28 -4.38
C MET A 57 7.16 -6.04 -3.22
N TYR A 58 7.20 -5.45 -2.02
CA TYR A 58 7.74 -6.13 -0.84
C TYR A 58 6.74 -7.17 -0.34
N GLU A 59 7.16 -8.44 -0.29
CA GLU A 59 6.29 -9.58 -0.02
C GLU A 59 5.44 -9.44 1.27
N PRO A 60 5.97 -8.98 2.43
CA PRO A 60 5.15 -8.77 3.62
C PRO A 60 4.03 -7.73 3.46
N VAL A 61 4.24 -6.71 2.62
CA VAL A 61 3.19 -5.72 2.29
C VAL A 61 2.11 -6.39 1.46
N TYR A 62 2.50 -7.09 0.39
CA TYR A 62 1.55 -7.79 -0.47
C TYR A 62 0.72 -8.81 0.31
N ASN A 63 1.37 -9.65 1.13
CA ASN A 63 0.70 -10.66 1.95
C ASN A 63 -0.30 -10.02 2.94
N ALA A 64 0.01 -8.85 3.50
CA ALA A 64 -0.91 -8.14 4.37
C ALA A 64 -2.18 -7.68 3.64
N PHE A 65 -2.06 -7.11 2.44
CA PHE A 65 -3.24 -6.75 1.64
C PHE A 65 -4.02 -7.98 1.21
N SER A 66 -3.32 -9.02 0.76
CA SER A 66 -3.94 -10.25 0.34
C SER A 66 -4.73 -10.94 1.46
N GLU A 67 -4.20 -10.95 2.68
CA GLU A 67 -4.90 -11.46 3.86
C GLU A 67 -6.18 -10.65 4.16
N VAL A 68 -6.10 -9.32 4.13
CA VAL A 68 -7.25 -8.45 4.47
C VAL A 68 -8.35 -8.50 3.41
N LEU A 69 -7.95 -8.53 2.14
CA LEU A 69 -8.89 -8.55 1.00
C LEU A 69 -9.42 -9.95 0.70
N GLY A 70 -8.71 -10.99 1.14
CA GLY A 70 -9.06 -12.38 0.83
C GLY A 70 -8.81 -12.75 -0.62
N ASP A 71 -7.94 -12.02 -1.32
CA ASP A 71 -7.62 -12.21 -2.74
C ASP A 71 -6.11 -12.16 -2.98
N GLN A 72 -5.62 -12.96 -3.91
CA GLN A 72 -4.23 -12.95 -4.37
C GLN A 72 -4.06 -12.05 -5.59
N ALA A 73 -5.10 -11.93 -6.43
CA ALA A 73 -5.05 -11.13 -7.64
C ALA A 73 -5.26 -9.65 -7.29
N LEU A 74 -4.16 -8.93 -7.03
CA LEU A 74 -4.19 -7.55 -6.58
C LEU A 74 -3.50 -6.61 -7.57
N MET A 75 -3.90 -5.35 -7.61
CA MET A 75 -3.21 -4.28 -8.31
C MET A 75 -3.02 -3.09 -7.37
N VAL A 76 -1.92 -2.36 -7.54
CA VAL A 76 -1.66 -1.17 -6.74
C VAL A 76 -2.54 -0.02 -7.20
N SER A 77 -3.08 0.76 -6.28
CA SER A 77 -3.69 2.07 -6.57
C SER A 77 -2.59 3.11 -6.86
N LEU A 78 -2.67 3.71 -8.04
CA LEU A 78 -1.74 4.70 -8.58
C LEU A 78 -2.36 6.11 -8.67
N ASP A 79 -3.68 6.21 -8.75
CA ASP A 79 -4.41 7.49 -8.77
C ASP A 79 -5.28 7.60 -7.49
N PRO A 80 -5.26 8.75 -6.78
CA PRO A 80 -6.19 9.01 -5.68
C PRO A 80 -7.67 8.81 -6.02
N LYS A 81 -8.06 8.92 -7.30
CA LYS A 81 -9.42 8.65 -7.80
C LYS A 81 -9.77 7.17 -7.88
N GLU A 82 -8.77 6.28 -7.85
CA GLU A 82 -9.00 4.85 -7.70
C GLU A 82 -9.38 4.59 -6.24
N THR A 83 -10.64 4.90 -5.94
CA THR A 83 -11.18 4.84 -4.61
C THR A 83 -11.49 3.38 -4.28
N ASN A 84 -10.83 2.85 -3.27
CA ASN A 84 -11.27 1.63 -2.61
C ASN A 84 -11.66 1.96 -1.17
N ARG A 85 -12.70 1.29 -0.69
CA ARG A 85 -13.13 1.31 0.71
C ARG A 85 -11.98 0.90 1.63
N ILE A 86 -11.18 -0.07 1.22
CA ILE A 86 -10.02 -0.57 1.94
C ILE A 86 -8.80 0.22 1.51
N GLN A 87 -8.16 0.87 2.46
CA GLN A 87 -6.98 1.69 2.23
C GLN A 87 -5.81 1.23 3.08
N GLY A 88 -4.59 1.49 2.63
CA GLY A 88 -3.41 1.30 3.46
C GLY A 88 -2.47 2.49 3.51
N ARG A 89 -1.72 2.55 4.61
CA ARG A 89 -0.72 3.57 4.88
C ARG A 89 0.49 2.95 5.59
N VAL A 90 1.69 3.30 5.16
CA VAL A 90 2.92 2.94 5.89
C VAL A 90 3.35 4.13 6.74
N CYS A 91 3.62 3.90 8.02
CA CYS A 91 4.10 4.93 8.93
C CYS A 91 5.56 5.30 8.61
N LEU A 92 5.80 6.59 8.42
CA LEU A 92 7.11 7.18 8.09
C LEU A 92 7.77 7.88 9.30
N GLN A 93 7.04 8.01 10.42
CA GLN A 93 7.55 8.60 11.65
C GLN A 93 7.92 7.56 12.70
N THR A 94 8.74 7.97 13.66
CA THR A 94 9.15 7.12 14.79
C THR A 94 7.96 6.49 15.51
N GLU A 95 6.97 7.29 15.91
CA GLU A 95 5.77 6.83 16.62
C GLU A 95 4.61 7.80 16.37
N ILE A 96 3.41 7.27 16.14
CA ILE A 96 2.14 8.01 16.05
C ILE A 96 1.12 7.26 16.90
N THR A 97 0.26 8.00 17.61
CA THR A 97 -0.83 7.41 18.40
C THR A 97 -2.17 7.64 17.71
N ILE A 98 -2.91 6.55 17.48
CA ILE A 98 -4.27 6.57 16.94
C ILE A 98 -5.27 6.44 18.11
N HIS A 99 -6.20 7.38 18.21
CA HIS A 99 -7.17 7.50 19.31
C HIS A 99 -8.58 6.96 18.99
N LYS A 100 -8.68 5.93 18.13
CA LYS A 100 -9.96 5.45 17.59
C LYS A 100 -10.66 4.35 18.42
N SER A 101 -10.10 3.95 19.56
CA SER A 101 -10.69 2.95 20.45
C SER A 101 -10.51 3.35 21.92
N ASN A 102 -11.17 2.64 22.84
CA ASN A 102 -11.00 2.81 24.29
C ASN A 102 -9.54 2.65 24.75
N ARG A 103 -8.65 2.15 23.88
CA ARG A 103 -7.20 2.12 24.09
C ARG A 103 -6.49 2.81 22.92
N PRO A 104 -5.68 3.85 23.17
CA PRO A 104 -4.82 4.42 22.15
C PRO A 104 -3.88 3.35 21.59
N GLN A 105 -3.76 3.29 20.26
CA GLN A 105 -2.86 2.35 19.59
C GLN A 105 -1.65 3.10 19.03
N ARG A 106 -0.46 2.62 19.37
CA ARG A 106 0.80 3.17 18.87
C ARG A 106 1.18 2.49 17.57
N ILE A 107 1.54 3.30 16.59
CA ILE A 107 2.01 2.90 15.26
C ILE A 107 3.43 3.42 15.11
N ASN A 108 4.37 2.54 14.79
CA ASN A 108 5.79 2.89 14.69
C ASN A 108 6.21 2.98 13.23
N MET A 109 7.38 3.58 12.99
CA MET A 109 7.96 3.62 11.66
C MET A 109 8.01 2.22 11.05
N CYS A 110 7.69 2.13 9.76
CA CYS A 110 7.62 0.90 8.98
C CYS A 110 6.43 -0.03 9.30
N ASP A 111 5.56 0.33 10.23
CA ASP A 111 4.28 -0.36 10.41
C ASP A 111 3.36 -0.02 9.23
N LEU A 112 2.62 -1.02 8.75
CA LEU A 112 1.54 -0.86 7.76
C LEU A 112 0.21 -0.90 8.50
N ILE A 113 -0.62 0.12 8.30
CA ILE A 113 -2.03 0.08 8.70
C ILE A 113 -2.89 -0.16 7.46
N ILE A 114 -3.82 -1.10 7.55
CA ILE A 114 -4.88 -1.32 6.56
C ILE A 114 -6.20 -1.06 7.26
N PHE A 115 -7.06 -0.24 6.67
CA PHE A 115 -8.30 0.20 7.28
C PHE A 115 -9.43 0.35 6.26
N ASP A 116 -10.65 0.20 6.75
CA ASP A 116 -11.88 0.45 6.02
C ASP A 116 -12.26 1.93 6.19
N ALA A 117 -12.08 2.74 5.15
CA ALA A 117 -12.28 4.19 5.19
C ALA A 117 -13.73 4.60 5.52
N GLU A 118 -14.72 3.74 5.27
CA GLU A 118 -16.13 3.99 5.63
C GLU A 118 -16.41 3.72 7.11
N ARG A 119 -15.74 2.71 7.68
CA ARG A 119 -15.88 2.36 9.10
C ARG A 119 -14.85 3.07 9.98
N CYS A 120 -13.82 3.66 9.36
CA CYS A 120 -12.59 4.10 9.99
C CYS A 120 -12.08 5.41 9.39
N HIS A 121 -12.67 6.52 9.84
CA HIS A 121 -12.10 7.84 9.67
C HIS A 121 -10.89 7.99 10.59
N LEU A 122 -9.73 7.58 10.08
CA LEU A 122 -8.46 7.93 10.66
C LEU A 122 -8.03 9.25 10.02
N ASP A 123 -7.70 10.24 10.85
CA ASP A 123 -7.18 11.51 10.39
C ASP A 123 -5.71 11.33 9.95
N LEU A 124 -5.52 10.65 8.81
CA LEU A 124 -4.22 10.33 8.22
C LEU A 124 -3.86 11.26 7.06
N ASP A 125 -4.78 12.15 6.68
CA ASP A 125 -4.67 13.05 5.53
C ASP A 125 -4.10 14.44 5.90
N LEU A 126 -3.50 14.57 7.08
CA LEU A 126 -2.89 15.83 7.52
C LEU A 126 -1.56 16.10 6.80
N ASP A 127 -1.65 17.03 5.84
CA ASP A 127 -0.62 17.87 5.22
C ASP A 127 0.49 17.21 4.38
N PHE A 128 1.01 17.97 3.41
CA PHE A 128 2.09 17.62 2.47
C PHE A 128 3.47 17.32 3.11
N GLY A 129 3.50 17.13 4.44
CA GLY A 129 4.60 16.55 5.22
C GLY A 129 4.20 15.24 5.91
N SER A 130 3.18 14.55 5.38
CA SER A 130 2.42 13.51 6.05
C SER A 130 3.31 12.38 6.57
N PHE A 131 2.98 11.95 7.77
CA PHE A 131 3.63 10.85 8.49
C PHE A 131 3.38 9.48 7.87
N TRP A 132 2.78 9.45 6.68
CA TRP A 132 2.18 8.29 6.06
C TRP A 132 2.53 8.24 4.59
N LEU A 133 3.00 7.09 4.12
CA LEU A 133 3.06 6.77 2.70
C LEU A 133 1.72 6.13 2.29
N PRO A 134 0.95 6.75 1.37
CA PRO A 134 -0.18 6.10 0.73
C PRO A 134 0.25 4.84 -0.01
N LEU A 135 -0.35 3.72 0.38
CA LEU A 135 -0.05 2.42 -0.18
C LEU A 135 -1.32 1.59 -0.12
N THR A 136 -2.04 1.50 -1.23
CA THR A 136 -3.28 0.73 -1.32
C THR A 136 -3.15 -0.27 -2.45
N MET A 137 -3.60 -1.50 -2.20
CA MET A 137 -3.83 -2.51 -3.21
C MET A 137 -5.33 -2.78 -3.31
N ILE A 138 -5.78 -3.09 -4.52
CA ILE A 138 -7.17 -3.26 -4.90
C ILE A 138 -7.26 -4.60 -5.64
N PRO A 139 -8.30 -5.43 -5.42
CA PRO A 139 -8.54 -6.62 -6.22
C PRO A 139 -8.50 -6.32 -7.72
N ALA A 140 -7.77 -7.12 -8.49
CA ALA A 140 -7.51 -6.85 -9.92
C ALA A 140 -8.79 -6.85 -10.76
N ASN A 141 -9.83 -7.56 -10.33
CA ASN A 141 -11.14 -7.60 -10.98
C ASN A 141 -11.97 -6.31 -10.79
N GLU A 142 -11.55 -5.39 -9.93
CA GLU A 142 -12.18 -4.06 -9.78
C GLU A 142 -11.70 -3.07 -10.86
N PHE A 143 -10.67 -3.42 -11.65
CA PHE A 143 -10.20 -2.59 -12.75
C PHE A 143 -10.81 -3.05 -14.07
N ASP A 144 -11.37 -2.11 -14.83
CA ASP A 144 -11.76 -2.38 -16.21
C ASP A 144 -10.54 -2.43 -17.15
N ASP A 145 -10.72 -3.09 -18.29
CA ASP A 145 -9.67 -3.26 -19.29
C ASP A 145 -9.11 -1.93 -19.81
N VAL A 146 -9.93 -0.87 -19.86
CA VAL A 146 -9.51 0.45 -20.33
C VAL A 146 -8.50 1.05 -19.36
N THR A 147 -8.81 1.01 -18.07
CA THR A 147 -7.94 1.50 -16.99
C THR A 147 -6.61 0.75 -16.97
N ILE A 148 -6.64 -0.58 -17.15
CA ILE A 148 -5.43 -1.39 -17.25
C ILE A 148 -4.60 -0.97 -18.46
N GLN A 149 -5.22 -0.80 -19.64
CA GLN A 149 -4.53 -0.36 -20.85
C GLN A 149 -3.89 1.02 -20.69
N GLU A 150 -4.60 1.99 -20.10
CA GLU A 150 -4.07 3.33 -19.83
C GLU A 150 -2.85 3.30 -18.91
N ARG A 151 -2.88 2.47 -17.86
CA ARG A 151 -1.74 2.25 -16.95
C ARG A 151 -0.52 1.69 -17.69
N VAL A 152 -0.73 0.68 -18.53
CA VAL A 152 0.33 0.07 -19.33
C VAL A 152 0.91 1.06 -20.34
N GLN A 153 0.06 1.85 -21.02
CA GLN A 153 0.50 2.91 -21.93
C GLN A 153 1.31 3.99 -21.20
N TYR A 154 0.81 4.47 -20.05
CA TYR A 154 1.50 5.46 -19.23
C TYR A 154 2.88 4.95 -18.77
N TRP A 155 2.95 3.69 -18.34
CA TRP A 155 4.22 3.03 -18.01
C TRP A 155 5.18 3.01 -19.21
N HIS A 156 4.69 2.64 -20.39
CA HIS A 156 5.52 2.56 -21.58
C HIS A 156 6.01 3.91 -22.10
N ALA A 157 5.23 4.98 -21.89
CA ALA A 157 5.58 6.34 -22.27
C ALA A 157 6.71 6.95 -21.42
N LYS A 158 7.06 6.36 -20.26
CA LYS A 158 8.12 6.90 -19.40
C LYS A 158 9.51 6.66 -20.00
N PRO A 159 10.38 7.70 -20.04
CA PRO A 159 11.74 7.57 -20.56
C PRO A 159 12.66 6.75 -19.66
N PHE A 160 12.40 6.77 -18.34
CA PHE A 160 13.11 5.97 -17.35
C PHE A 160 12.09 5.12 -16.59
N ARG A 161 12.23 3.80 -16.72
CA ARG A 161 11.38 2.84 -16.04
C ARG A 161 12.09 2.29 -14.82
N THR A 162 11.33 2.13 -13.75
CA THR A 162 11.80 1.44 -12.57
C THR A 162 11.83 -0.06 -12.81
N TYR A 163 12.71 -0.74 -12.09
CA TYR A 163 12.75 -2.18 -12.07
C TYR A 163 11.51 -2.71 -11.34
N LEU A 164 10.81 -3.63 -12.00
CA LEU A 164 9.69 -4.39 -11.45
C LEU A 164 10.08 -5.87 -11.39
N SER A 165 9.86 -6.50 -10.24
CA SER A 165 9.82 -7.96 -10.16
C SER A 165 8.57 -8.51 -10.89
N SER A 166 8.45 -9.83 -11.05
CA SER A 166 7.19 -10.41 -11.59
C SER A 166 5.97 -10.00 -10.76
N LEU A 167 6.09 -9.96 -9.42
CA LEU A 167 5.03 -9.41 -8.56
C LEU A 167 4.74 -7.94 -8.91
N GLY A 168 5.77 -7.11 -9.10
CA GLY A 168 5.62 -5.72 -9.53
C GLY A 168 4.91 -5.58 -10.89
N CYS A 169 5.21 -6.45 -11.86
CA CYS A 169 4.53 -6.49 -13.15
C CYS A 169 3.04 -6.79 -12.99
N LYS A 170 2.68 -7.79 -12.18
CA LYS A 170 1.28 -8.14 -11.90
C LYS A 170 0.54 -7.02 -11.16
N LEU A 171 1.17 -6.44 -10.14
CA LEU A 171 0.62 -5.32 -9.38
C LEU A 171 0.38 -4.05 -10.22
N LEU A 172 1.14 -3.87 -11.31
CA LEU A 172 0.95 -2.78 -12.26
C LEU A 172 -0.09 -3.10 -13.35
N GLY A 173 -0.34 -4.38 -13.63
CA GLY A 173 -1.16 -4.85 -14.75
C GLY A 173 -0.39 -5.11 -16.05
N LEU A 174 0.95 -5.25 -15.99
CA LEU A 174 1.77 -5.66 -17.14
C LEU A 174 1.73 -7.17 -17.39
N GLU A 175 1.55 -7.94 -16.33
CA GLU A 175 1.40 -9.40 -16.35
C GLU A 175 0.03 -9.75 -15.79
N ALA A 176 -0.63 -10.74 -16.39
CA ALA A 176 -1.87 -11.26 -15.85
C ALA A 176 -1.62 -12.02 -14.55
N TRP A 177 -2.60 -11.97 -13.65
CA TRP A 177 -2.68 -12.95 -12.57
C TRP A 177 -3.03 -14.31 -13.17
N GLU A 178 -2.34 -15.35 -12.72
CA GLU A 178 -2.73 -16.71 -13.12
C GLU A 178 -4.13 -16.99 -12.56
N PRO A 179 -5.00 -17.65 -13.33
CA PRO A 179 -6.29 -18.08 -12.79
C PRO A 179 -6.01 -18.94 -11.56
N SER A 180 -6.57 -18.55 -10.41
CA SER A 180 -6.56 -19.40 -9.23
C SER A 180 -7.15 -20.75 -9.62
N LEU A 181 -6.37 -21.82 -9.46
CA LEU A 181 -6.91 -23.16 -9.65
C LEU A 181 -8.09 -23.33 -8.67
N PRO A 182 -9.24 -23.83 -9.16
CA PRO A 182 -10.46 -23.96 -8.36
C PRO A 182 -10.29 -24.91 -7.17
#